data_AF-A0A1D6Q2M8-F1
#
_entry.id   AF-A0A1D6Q2M8-F1
#
_cell.length_a   1.000
_cell.length_b   1.000
_cell.length_c   1.000
_cell.angle_alpha   90.00
_cell.angle_beta   90.00
_cell.angle_gamma   90.00
#
_symmetry.space_group_name_H-M   'P 1'
#
loop_
_entity.id
_entity.type
_entity.pdbx_description
1 polymer ?
#
loop_
_entity_poly.entity_id
_entity_poly.type
_entity_poly.pdbx_seq_one_letter_code
_entity_poly.pdbx_strand_id
1 'polypeptide(L)'
;MQEIKTFRLKLENLQTVKDQAHKLRENIAQDQEKSDASKSQMEQLKEKICGTEREILQMETSLDELRRLQGQIDIKATERSTLLTQQHEKLAALSEENEDTDEELMEWQTKFEERIALLETKISKLVRDMDDEASYSSVLSKQNSELTHEIGKLQAEADAHLTMKHERDSDIKNICTKHNLGPVPEHPFTNDVAMNLTNRIKARLSSLENDLLDKKKSNEDQLDVLWKHYLKINARYSEVDGQIQSKIESMSGILRRRKDKEKERDAAEVELSKFNLSRIDERERHMVFVLSVPYQ
;
A
#
# COMPACT_ATOMS: atom_id res chain seq x y z
N MET A 1 -97.03 65.23 163.07
CA MET A 1 -96.63 63.82 162.80
C MET A 1 -97.12 63.31 161.43
N GLN A 2 -97.30 64.20 160.43
CA GLN A 2 -97.71 63.85 159.05
C GLN A 2 -96.56 64.00 158.04
N GLU A 3 -95.56 64.84 158.32
CA GLU A 3 -94.44 65.16 157.42
C GLU A 3 -93.38 64.05 157.30
N ILE A 4 -93.16 63.25 158.35
CA ILE A 4 -92.18 62.14 158.30
C ILE A 4 -92.64 61.03 157.33
N LYS A 5 -93.95 60.82 157.20
CA LYS A 5 -94.54 59.84 156.27
C LYS A 5 -94.37 60.28 154.81
N THR A 6 -94.51 61.57 154.53
CA THR A 6 -94.38 62.12 153.17
C THR A 6 -92.94 62.12 152.68
N PHE A 7 -91.95 62.39 153.56
CA PHE A 7 -90.54 62.29 153.19
C PHE A 7 -90.10 60.84 152.90
N ARG A 8 -90.61 59.86 153.65
CA ARG A 8 -90.33 58.43 153.42
C ARG A 8 -90.88 57.94 152.08
N LEU A 9 -92.13 58.33 151.77
CA LEU A 9 -92.78 58.01 150.49
C LEU A 9 -92.04 58.66 149.30
N LYS A 10 -91.53 59.90 149.47
CA LYS A 10 -90.69 60.56 148.46
C LYS A 10 -89.35 59.86 148.26
N LEU A 11 -88.71 59.38 149.32
CA LEU A 11 -87.45 58.64 149.24
C LEU A 11 -87.65 57.30 148.52
N GLU A 12 -88.72 56.58 148.85
CA GLU A 12 -89.11 55.33 148.21
C GLU A 12 -89.47 55.55 146.72
N ASN A 13 -90.18 56.62 146.39
CA ASN A 13 -90.44 57.00 145.00
C ASN A 13 -89.15 57.35 144.24
N LEU A 14 -88.23 58.11 144.86
CA LEU A 14 -86.93 58.44 144.28
C LEU A 14 -86.08 57.19 144.04
N GLN A 15 -86.14 56.23 144.95
CA GLN A 15 -85.41 54.97 144.84
C GLN A 15 -86.02 54.08 143.74
N THR A 16 -87.34 54.04 143.62
CA THR A 16 -88.07 53.36 142.54
C THR A 16 -87.76 53.98 141.18
N VAL A 17 -87.74 55.32 141.08
CA VAL A 17 -87.38 56.03 139.85
C VAL A 17 -85.90 55.81 139.49
N LYS A 18 -85.01 55.76 140.48
CA LYS A 18 -83.59 55.46 140.28
C LYS A 18 -83.40 54.03 139.75
N ASP A 19 -84.09 53.04 140.31
CA ASP A 19 -84.02 51.65 139.86
C ASP A 19 -84.64 51.48 138.46
N GLN A 20 -85.74 52.18 138.17
CA GLN A 20 -86.32 52.25 136.82
C GLN A 20 -85.36 52.92 135.82
N ALA A 21 -84.68 53.99 136.21
CA ALA A 21 -83.68 54.66 135.38
C ALA A 21 -82.44 53.78 135.14
N HIS A 22 -82.00 52.99 136.13
CA HIS A 22 -80.95 52.00 135.95
C HIS A 22 -81.38 50.88 135.01
N LYS A 23 -82.59 50.35 135.16
CA LYS A 23 -83.13 49.30 134.29
C LYS A 23 -83.34 49.77 132.85
N LEU A 24 -83.77 51.02 132.65
CA LEU A 24 -83.83 51.65 131.33
C LEU A 24 -82.43 51.83 130.73
N ARG A 25 -81.43 52.26 131.51
CA ARG A 25 -80.04 52.34 131.04
C ARG A 25 -79.48 50.98 130.65
N GLU A 26 -79.80 49.94 131.41
CA GLU A 26 -79.37 48.57 131.13
C GLU A 26 -80.04 48.03 129.86
N ASN A 27 -81.35 48.26 129.68
CA ASN A 27 -82.05 47.92 128.43
C ASN A 27 -81.49 48.70 127.23
N ILE A 28 -81.22 50.00 127.37
CA ILE A 28 -80.61 50.81 126.30
C ILE A 28 -79.22 50.29 125.96
N ALA A 29 -78.40 49.94 126.96
CA ALA A 29 -77.09 49.34 126.72
C ALA A 29 -77.20 47.98 126.01
N GLN A 30 -78.18 47.16 126.40
CA GLN A 30 -78.42 45.85 125.80
C GLN A 30 -78.95 45.97 124.35
N ASP A 31 -79.84 46.92 124.07
CA ASP A 31 -80.32 47.20 122.73
C ASP A 31 -79.23 47.82 121.85
N GLN A 32 -78.36 48.65 122.42
CA GLN A 32 -77.17 49.18 121.74
C GLN A 32 -76.21 48.03 121.37
N GLU A 33 -75.94 47.11 122.30
CA GLU A 33 -75.10 45.93 122.06
C GLU A 33 -75.70 45.02 120.97
N LYS A 34 -77.02 44.76 121.00
CA LYS A 34 -77.71 43.99 119.95
C LYS A 34 -77.68 44.69 118.60
N SER A 35 -77.82 46.01 118.58
CA SER A 35 -77.74 46.83 117.37
C SER A 35 -76.33 46.78 116.77
N ASP A 36 -75.30 46.94 117.60
CA ASP A 36 -73.89 46.88 117.19
C ASP A 36 -73.50 45.47 116.73
N ALA A 37 -74.02 44.42 117.38
CA ALA A 37 -73.86 43.02 116.94
C ALA A 37 -74.54 42.76 115.59
N SER A 38 -75.78 43.25 115.40
CA SER A 38 -76.51 43.12 114.13
C SER A 38 -75.81 43.88 113.00
N LYS A 39 -75.27 45.06 113.29
CA LYS A 39 -74.48 45.85 112.34
C LYS A 39 -73.18 45.13 111.94
N SER A 40 -72.50 44.52 112.90
CA SER A 40 -71.31 43.70 112.65
C SER A 40 -71.63 42.47 111.78
N GLN A 41 -72.74 41.78 112.04
CA GLN A 41 -73.20 40.67 111.20
C GLN A 41 -73.56 41.09 109.78
N MET A 42 -74.23 42.24 109.62
CA MET A 42 -74.58 42.77 108.29
C MET A 42 -73.32 43.11 107.50
N GLU A 43 -72.30 43.68 108.14
CA GLU A 43 -71.03 44.00 107.48
C GLU A 43 -70.27 42.72 107.07
N GLN A 44 -70.26 41.69 107.92
CA GLN A 44 -69.73 40.37 107.55
C GLN A 44 -70.47 39.73 106.37
N LEU A 45 -71.80 39.86 106.31
CA LEU A 45 -72.60 39.36 105.18
C LEU A 45 -72.30 40.13 103.90
N LYS A 46 -72.16 41.46 103.95
CA LYS A 46 -71.77 42.26 102.78
C LYS A 46 -70.40 41.86 102.26
N GLU A 47 -69.44 41.62 103.15
CA GLU A 47 -68.09 41.19 102.75
C GLU A 47 -68.13 39.81 102.08
N LYS A 48 -68.92 38.88 102.61
CA LYS A 48 -69.16 37.58 101.97
C LYS A 48 -69.85 37.70 100.61
N ILE A 49 -70.87 38.55 100.49
CA ILE A 49 -71.58 38.81 99.22
C ILE A 49 -70.59 39.37 98.19
N CYS A 50 -69.82 40.39 98.56
CA CYS A 50 -68.81 40.97 97.68
C CYS A 50 -67.72 39.95 97.28
N GLY A 51 -67.38 39.03 98.18
CA GLY A 51 -66.53 37.88 97.89
C GLY A 51 -67.13 36.96 96.82
N THR A 52 -68.38 36.53 97.01
CA THR A 52 -69.07 35.64 96.07
C THR A 52 -69.34 36.28 94.71
N GLU A 53 -69.65 37.58 94.66
CA GLU A 53 -69.82 38.32 93.40
C GLU A 53 -68.52 38.35 92.59
N ARG A 54 -67.36 38.49 93.27
CA ARG A 54 -66.05 38.43 92.63
C ARG A 54 -65.75 37.04 92.08
N GLU A 55 -66.12 35.99 92.81
CA GLU A 55 -65.98 34.59 92.35
C GLU A 55 -66.85 34.31 91.12
N ILE A 56 -68.10 34.80 91.10
CA ILE A 56 -68.99 34.70 89.93
C ILE A 56 -68.36 35.37 88.72
N LEU A 57 -67.88 36.61 88.86
CA LEU A 57 -67.25 37.33 87.76
C LEU A 57 -66.00 36.60 87.23
N GLN A 58 -65.20 36.01 88.12
CA GLN A 58 -64.03 35.20 87.75
C GLN A 58 -64.44 33.92 87.01
N MET A 59 -65.55 33.30 87.41
CA MET A 59 -66.07 32.09 86.78
C MET A 59 -66.71 32.38 85.41
N GLU A 60 -67.38 33.52 85.26
CA GLU A 60 -67.90 34.01 83.97
C GLU A 60 -66.77 34.27 82.97
N THR A 61 -65.71 34.97 83.40
CA THR A 61 -64.53 35.18 82.57
C THR A 61 -63.83 33.88 82.18
N SER A 62 -63.76 32.90 83.09
CA SER A 62 -63.23 31.57 82.80
C SER A 62 -64.11 30.79 81.79
N LEU A 63 -65.44 30.92 81.89
CA LEU A 63 -66.38 30.30 80.95
C LEU A 63 -66.25 30.89 79.54
N ASP A 64 -66.07 32.19 79.42
CA ASP A 64 -65.85 32.85 78.12
C ASP A 64 -64.53 32.40 77.49
N GLU A 65 -63.48 32.19 78.28
CA GLU A 65 -62.23 31.63 77.80
C GLU A 65 -62.36 30.17 77.34
N LEU A 66 -63.09 29.33 78.07
CA LEU A 66 -63.38 27.95 77.65
C LEU A 66 -64.17 27.91 76.34
N ARG A 67 -65.16 28.79 76.17
CA ARG A 67 -65.90 28.92 74.90
C ARG A 67 -65.00 29.34 73.76
N ARG A 68 -64.08 30.28 73.99
CA ARG A 68 -63.07 30.68 73.01
C ARG A 68 -62.17 29.51 72.61
N LEU A 69 -61.68 28.73 73.58
CA LEU A 69 -60.85 27.56 73.32
C LEU A 69 -61.60 26.48 72.55
N GLN A 70 -62.87 26.23 72.88
CA GLN A 70 -63.71 25.30 72.13
C GLN A 70 -63.84 25.72 70.66
N GLY A 71 -64.07 27.01 70.39
CA GLY A 71 -64.08 27.53 69.02
C GLY A 71 -62.75 27.32 68.28
N GLN A 72 -61.61 27.45 68.97
CA GLN A 72 -60.31 27.15 68.37
C GLN A 72 -60.12 25.66 68.08
N ILE A 73 -60.60 24.78 68.96
CA ILE A 73 -60.58 23.32 68.74
C ILE A 73 -61.38 22.97 67.49
N ASP A 74 -62.58 23.54 67.33
CA ASP A 74 -63.44 23.26 66.19
C ASP A 74 -62.82 23.74 64.86
N ILE A 75 -62.21 24.92 64.87
CA ILE A 75 -61.46 25.43 63.70
C ILE A 75 -60.27 24.51 63.38
N LYS A 76 -59.48 24.10 64.38
CA LYS A 76 -58.33 23.20 64.15
C LYS A 76 -58.77 21.80 63.69
N ALA A 77 -59.91 21.31 64.17
CA ALA A 77 -60.47 20.03 63.75
C ALA A 77 -60.90 20.06 62.28
N THR A 78 -61.55 21.14 61.85
CA THR A 78 -61.92 21.32 60.43
C THR A 78 -60.68 21.46 59.56
N GLU A 79 -59.72 22.33 59.91
CA GLU A 79 -58.43 22.46 59.20
C GLU A 79 -57.73 21.10 59.01
N ARG A 80 -57.62 20.31 60.09
CA ARG A 80 -56.99 18.97 60.04
C ARG A 80 -57.74 18.03 59.10
N SER A 81 -59.07 18.03 59.14
CA SER A 81 -59.88 17.19 58.24
C SER A 81 -59.64 17.56 56.78
N THR A 82 -59.66 18.85 56.45
CA THR A 82 -59.46 19.32 55.07
C THR A 82 -58.07 18.95 54.56
N LEU A 83 -57.04 19.12 55.39
CA LEU A 83 -55.65 18.83 55.03
C LEU A 83 -55.41 17.34 54.82
N LEU A 84 -56.07 16.49 55.62
CA LEU A 84 -56.05 15.03 55.45
C LEU A 84 -56.70 14.62 54.12
N THR A 85 -57.86 15.21 53.78
CA THR A 85 -58.55 14.94 52.50
C THR A 85 -57.66 15.36 51.33
N GLN A 86 -57.09 16.57 51.36
CA GLN A 86 -56.17 17.03 50.31
C GLN A 86 -54.92 16.14 50.17
N GLN A 87 -54.40 15.61 51.27
CA GLN A 87 -53.27 14.67 51.22
C GLN A 87 -53.67 13.36 50.53
N HIS A 88 -54.83 12.81 50.85
CA HIS A 88 -55.35 11.62 50.17
C HIS A 88 -55.58 11.86 48.69
N GLU A 89 -56.18 12.99 48.32
CA GLU A 89 -56.39 13.38 46.92
C GLU A 89 -55.07 13.48 46.15
N LYS A 90 -54.04 14.10 46.72
CA LYS A 90 -52.72 14.19 46.10
C LYS A 90 -52.04 12.82 45.93
N LEU A 91 -52.15 11.95 46.94
CA LEU A 91 -51.59 10.60 46.84
C LEU A 91 -52.30 9.77 45.77
N ALA A 92 -53.63 9.89 45.67
CA ALA A 92 -54.41 9.24 44.64
C ALA A 92 -54.04 9.76 43.24
N ALA A 93 -53.93 11.08 43.06
CA ALA A 93 -53.55 11.69 41.79
C ALA A 93 -52.13 11.28 41.34
N LEU A 94 -51.16 11.23 42.27
CA LEU A 94 -49.80 10.76 41.96
C LEU A 94 -49.76 9.28 41.54
N SER A 95 -50.65 8.46 42.10
CA SER A 95 -50.78 7.05 41.72
C SER A 95 -51.47 6.87 40.37
N GLU A 96 -52.34 7.79 39.96
CA GLU A 96 -53.02 7.77 38.66
C GLU A 96 -52.11 8.30 37.55
N GLU A 97 -51.27 9.31 37.83
CA GLU A 97 -50.32 9.88 36.86
C GLU A 97 -49.17 8.92 36.50
N ASN A 98 -48.81 8.01 37.41
CA ASN A 98 -47.79 6.99 37.18
C ASN A 98 -48.44 5.72 36.59
N GLU A 99 -48.95 5.83 35.36
CA GLU A 99 -49.67 4.76 34.66
C GLU A 99 -48.77 3.58 34.28
N ASP A 100 -47.49 3.85 33.96
CA ASP A 100 -46.52 2.81 33.63
C ASP A 100 -46.01 2.14 34.91
N THR A 101 -46.23 0.84 35.01
CA THR A 101 -45.69 0.03 36.09
C THR A 101 -44.17 -0.14 35.94
N ASP A 102 -43.47 -0.31 37.06
CA ASP A 102 -42.03 -0.63 37.04
C ASP A 102 -41.75 -1.89 36.20
N GLU A 103 -42.65 -2.88 36.21
CA GLU A 103 -42.60 -4.05 35.32
C GLU A 103 -42.62 -3.68 33.83
N GLU A 104 -43.53 -2.80 33.40
CA GLU A 104 -43.61 -2.36 32.00
C GLU A 104 -42.32 -1.65 31.59
N LEU A 105 -41.82 -0.71 32.41
CA LEU A 105 -40.55 -0.03 32.14
C LEU A 105 -39.37 -1.01 32.01
N MET A 106 -39.30 -2.01 32.88
CA MET A 106 -38.28 -3.06 32.82
C MET A 106 -38.41 -3.92 31.56
N GLU A 107 -39.64 -4.24 31.13
CA GLU A 107 -39.86 -4.92 29.85
C GLU A 107 -39.41 -4.07 28.66
N TRP A 108 -39.73 -2.77 28.65
CA TRP A 108 -39.32 -1.84 27.60
C TRP A 108 -37.79 -1.73 27.55
N GLN A 109 -37.14 -1.60 28.70
CA GLN A 109 -35.68 -1.58 28.80
C GLN A 109 -35.07 -2.87 28.26
N THR A 110 -35.58 -4.02 28.69
CA THR A 110 -35.08 -5.33 28.24
C THR A 110 -35.22 -5.50 26.74
N LYS A 111 -36.41 -5.20 26.17
CA LYS A 111 -36.65 -5.27 24.72
C LYS A 111 -35.74 -4.32 23.94
N PHE A 112 -35.45 -3.14 24.49
CA PHE A 112 -34.55 -2.17 23.89
C PHE A 112 -33.10 -2.69 23.87
N GLU A 113 -32.62 -3.21 25.00
CA GLU A 113 -31.28 -3.80 25.12
C GLU A 113 -31.10 -5.00 24.19
N GLU A 114 -32.09 -5.90 24.10
CA GLU A 114 -32.09 -7.01 23.15
C GLU A 114 -32.00 -6.53 21.69
N ARG A 115 -32.74 -5.46 21.35
CA ARG A 115 -32.71 -4.86 20.01
C ARG A 115 -31.33 -4.28 19.70
N ILE A 116 -30.70 -3.60 20.66
CA ILE A 116 -29.35 -3.05 20.52
C ILE A 116 -28.34 -4.18 20.29
N ALA A 117 -28.36 -5.23 21.12
CA ALA A 117 -27.45 -6.36 20.97
C ALA A 117 -27.60 -7.07 19.60
N LEU A 118 -28.84 -7.23 19.12
CA LEU A 118 -29.09 -7.79 17.80
C LEU A 118 -28.57 -6.90 16.65
N LEU A 119 -28.68 -5.58 16.79
CA LEU A 119 -28.14 -4.64 15.82
C LEU A 119 -26.60 -4.62 15.84
N GLU A 120 -25.98 -4.63 17.02
CA GLU A 120 -24.53 -4.69 17.18
C GLU A 120 -23.93 -5.95 16.54
N THR A 121 -24.52 -7.12 16.81
CA THR A 121 -24.08 -8.38 16.18
C THR A 121 -24.22 -8.35 14.66
N LYS A 122 -25.28 -7.74 14.13
CA LYS A 122 -25.47 -7.55 12.69
C LYS A 122 -24.43 -6.59 12.10
N ILE A 123 -24.12 -5.49 12.78
CA ILE A 123 -23.07 -4.55 12.36
C ILE A 123 -21.72 -5.26 12.35
N SER A 124 -21.36 -5.98 13.41
CA SER A 124 -20.09 -6.73 13.47
C SER A 124 -19.98 -7.80 12.39
N LYS A 125 -21.10 -8.43 11.98
CA LYS A 125 -21.10 -9.34 10.83
C LYS A 125 -20.86 -8.57 9.53
N LEU A 126 -21.61 -7.50 9.27
CA LEU A 126 -21.49 -6.73 8.04
C LEU A 126 -20.09 -6.10 7.87
N VAL A 127 -19.45 -5.66 8.96
CA VAL A 127 -18.07 -5.15 8.93
C VAL A 127 -17.10 -6.25 8.50
N ARG A 128 -17.21 -7.47 9.07
CA ARG A 128 -16.37 -8.60 8.66
C ARG A 128 -16.59 -8.98 7.20
N ASP A 129 -17.84 -9.09 6.76
CA ASP A 129 -18.18 -9.41 5.37
C ASP A 129 -17.60 -8.35 4.40
N MET A 130 -17.62 -7.07 4.79
CA MET A 130 -17.03 -5.97 4.02
C MET A 130 -15.50 -6.06 3.96
N ASP A 131 -14.84 -6.37 5.08
CA ASP A 131 -13.37 -6.52 5.13
C ASP A 131 -12.89 -7.72 4.31
N ASP A 132 -13.63 -8.83 4.35
CA ASP A 132 -13.38 -10.03 3.55
C ASP A 132 -13.52 -9.72 2.05
N GLU A 133 -14.59 -9.02 1.65
CA GLU A 133 -14.82 -8.62 0.26
C GLU A 133 -13.76 -7.60 -0.23
N ALA A 134 -13.36 -6.66 0.61
CA ALA A 134 -12.29 -5.72 0.30
C ALA A 134 -10.95 -6.45 0.07
N SER A 135 -10.66 -7.47 0.89
CA SER A 135 -9.47 -8.32 0.74
C SER A 135 -9.53 -9.13 -0.55
N TYR A 136 -10.68 -9.73 -0.87
CA TYR A 136 -10.89 -10.47 -2.11
C TYR A 136 -10.75 -9.58 -3.36
N SER A 137 -11.34 -8.38 -3.32
CA SER A 137 -11.20 -7.36 -4.36
C SER A 137 -9.74 -6.95 -4.58
N SER A 138 -8.96 -6.80 -3.50
CA SER A 138 -7.52 -6.51 -3.58
C SER A 138 -6.75 -7.62 -4.29
N VAL A 139 -7.03 -8.90 -3.95
CA VAL A 139 -6.41 -10.07 -4.60
C VAL A 139 -6.75 -10.12 -6.09
N LEU A 140 -8.02 -9.93 -6.44
CA LEU A 140 -8.47 -9.89 -7.85
C LEU A 140 -7.81 -8.75 -8.62
N SER A 141 -7.70 -7.56 -8.03
CA SER A 141 -7.04 -6.41 -8.65
C SER A 141 -5.57 -6.71 -8.96
N LYS A 142 -4.87 -7.36 -8.02
CA LYS A 142 -3.49 -7.81 -8.23
C LYS A 142 -3.40 -8.83 -9.37
N GLN A 143 -4.25 -9.85 -9.37
CA GLN A 143 -4.30 -10.85 -10.46
C GLN A 143 -4.57 -10.21 -11.82
N ASN A 144 -5.47 -9.24 -11.89
CA ASN A 144 -5.77 -8.52 -13.11
C ASN A 144 -4.57 -7.71 -13.62
N SER A 145 -3.79 -7.11 -12.71
CA SER A 145 -2.56 -6.40 -13.07
C SER A 145 -1.49 -7.35 -13.62
N GLU A 146 -1.36 -8.54 -13.04
CA GLU A 146 -0.42 -9.59 -13.49
C GLU A 146 -0.81 -10.10 -14.89
N LEU A 147 -2.10 -10.41 -15.10
CA LEU A 147 -2.61 -10.85 -16.39
C LEU A 147 -2.46 -9.76 -17.46
N THR A 148 -2.71 -8.50 -17.12
CA THR A 148 -2.52 -7.37 -18.04
C THR A 148 -1.06 -7.27 -18.48
N HIS A 149 -0.12 -7.48 -17.55
CA HIS A 149 1.31 -7.49 -17.85
C HIS A 149 1.68 -8.66 -18.78
N GLU A 150 1.16 -9.86 -18.50
CA GLU A 150 1.42 -11.05 -19.33
C GLU A 150 0.85 -10.91 -20.74
N ILE A 151 -0.37 -10.35 -20.88
CA ILE A 151 -0.95 -10.01 -22.18
C ILE A 151 -0.03 -9.07 -22.96
N GLY A 152 0.45 -8.00 -22.32
CA GLY A 152 1.37 -7.05 -22.96
C GLY A 152 2.66 -7.71 -23.44
N LYS A 153 3.23 -8.62 -22.64
CA LYS A 153 4.43 -9.39 -23.00
C LYS A 153 4.18 -10.31 -24.21
N LEU A 154 3.09 -11.08 -24.17
CA LEU A 154 2.72 -12.00 -25.25
C LEU A 154 2.42 -11.24 -26.55
N GLN A 155 1.80 -10.08 -26.46
CA GLN A 155 1.55 -9.23 -27.62
C GLN A 155 2.85 -8.70 -28.23
N ALA A 156 3.79 -8.21 -27.41
CA ALA A 156 5.10 -7.78 -27.88
C ALA A 156 5.90 -8.93 -28.53
N GLU A 157 5.80 -10.15 -27.99
CA GLU A 157 6.42 -11.35 -28.57
C GLU A 157 5.78 -11.73 -29.91
N ALA A 158 4.45 -11.67 -30.01
CA ALA A 158 3.73 -11.91 -31.25
C ALA A 158 4.10 -10.90 -32.35
N ASP A 159 4.21 -9.61 -32.00
CA ASP A 159 4.60 -8.53 -32.92
C ASP A 159 6.06 -8.72 -33.39
N ALA A 160 6.97 -9.09 -32.48
CA ALA A 160 8.36 -9.41 -32.83
C ALA A 160 8.44 -10.60 -33.80
N HIS A 161 7.69 -11.68 -33.54
CA HIS A 161 7.62 -12.82 -34.45
C HIS A 161 7.07 -12.46 -35.82
N LEU A 162 6.08 -11.57 -35.90
CA LEU A 162 5.52 -11.10 -37.17
C LEU A 162 6.55 -10.31 -37.98
N THR A 163 7.31 -9.41 -37.33
CA THR A 163 8.42 -8.67 -37.96
C THR A 163 9.49 -9.63 -38.49
N MET A 164 9.96 -10.58 -37.67
CA MET A 164 10.96 -11.57 -38.10
C MET A 164 10.46 -12.41 -39.28
N LYS A 165 9.17 -12.74 -39.31
CA LYS A 165 8.57 -13.49 -40.41
C LYS A 165 8.55 -12.66 -41.70
N HIS A 166 8.23 -11.37 -41.61
CA HIS A 166 8.28 -10.48 -42.76
C HIS A 166 9.71 -10.30 -43.30
N GLU A 167 10.70 -10.15 -42.42
CA GLU A 167 12.12 -10.10 -42.80
C GLU A 167 12.55 -11.39 -43.50
N ARG A 168 12.26 -12.55 -42.90
CA ARG A 168 12.53 -13.86 -43.50
C ARG A 168 11.92 -14.00 -44.89
N ASP A 169 10.65 -13.62 -45.05
CA ASP A 169 9.93 -13.74 -46.32
C ASP A 169 10.52 -12.80 -47.37
N SER A 170 10.90 -11.58 -46.97
CA SER A 170 11.59 -10.60 -47.83
C SER A 170 12.94 -11.12 -48.31
N ASP A 171 13.75 -11.67 -47.40
CA ASP A 171 15.07 -12.23 -47.71
C ASP A 171 14.97 -13.43 -48.66
N ILE A 172 14.06 -14.35 -48.39
CA ILE A 172 13.80 -15.51 -49.26
C ILE A 172 13.39 -15.04 -50.66
N LYS A 173 12.48 -14.05 -50.74
CA LYS A 173 12.03 -13.49 -52.02
C LYS A 173 13.21 -12.86 -52.77
N ASN A 174 14.00 -12.03 -52.10
CA ASN A 174 15.18 -11.37 -52.68
C ASN A 174 16.21 -12.35 -53.21
N ILE A 175 16.53 -13.42 -52.47
CA ILE A 175 17.49 -14.43 -52.90
C ILE A 175 16.93 -15.20 -54.11
N CYS A 176 15.67 -15.62 -54.06
CA CYS A 176 15.05 -16.38 -55.13
C CYS A 176 14.94 -15.57 -56.43
N THR A 177 14.60 -14.29 -56.36
CA THR A 177 14.54 -13.41 -57.54
C THR A 177 15.93 -13.10 -58.09
N LYS A 178 16.87 -12.71 -57.23
CA LYS A 178 18.24 -12.38 -57.64
C LYS A 178 18.97 -13.52 -58.33
N HIS A 179 18.72 -14.76 -57.90
CA HIS A 179 19.40 -15.95 -58.42
C HIS A 179 18.51 -16.82 -59.31
N ASN A 180 17.33 -16.33 -59.72
CA ASN A 180 16.39 -17.03 -60.58
C ASN A 180 16.08 -18.46 -60.11
N LEU A 181 15.86 -18.65 -58.81
CA LEU A 181 15.64 -19.98 -58.21
C LEU A 181 14.24 -20.55 -58.47
N GLY A 182 13.48 -19.95 -59.38
CA GLY A 182 12.10 -20.30 -59.70
C GLY A 182 11.08 -19.35 -59.06
N PRO A 183 9.79 -19.56 -59.35
CA PRO A 183 8.73 -18.70 -58.83
C PRO A 183 8.67 -18.75 -57.31
N VAL A 184 8.21 -17.64 -56.73
CA VAL A 184 7.98 -17.46 -55.29
C VAL A 184 6.50 -17.10 -55.11
N PRO A 185 5.78 -17.73 -54.18
CA PRO A 185 4.39 -17.39 -53.87
C PRO A 185 4.21 -15.95 -53.41
N GLU A 186 2.96 -15.49 -53.30
CA GLU A 186 2.66 -14.22 -52.65
C GLU A 186 2.85 -14.31 -51.12
N HIS A 187 3.22 -13.18 -50.51
CA HIS A 187 3.48 -13.05 -49.07
C HIS A 187 2.20 -12.79 -48.27
N PRO A 188 2.11 -13.21 -46.99
CA PRO A 188 3.17 -13.84 -46.19
C PRO A 188 3.23 -15.36 -46.38
N PHE A 189 4.44 -15.93 -46.27
CA PHE A 189 4.65 -17.36 -46.43
C PHE A 189 4.17 -18.14 -45.21
N THR A 190 3.60 -19.32 -45.44
CA THR A 190 3.48 -20.32 -44.37
C THR A 190 4.87 -20.84 -43.99
N ASN A 191 5.00 -21.45 -42.81
CA ASN A 191 6.29 -21.99 -42.37
C ASN A 191 6.80 -23.08 -43.31
N ASP A 192 5.90 -23.92 -43.83
CA ASP A 192 6.25 -24.97 -44.78
C ASP A 192 6.73 -24.39 -46.12
N VAL A 193 6.06 -23.35 -46.63
CA VAL A 193 6.48 -22.67 -47.87
C VAL A 193 7.87 -22.06 -47.69
N ALA A 194 8.09 -21.32 -46.60
CA ALA A 194 9.39 -20.73 -46.32
C ALA A 194 10.48 -21.80 -46.17
N MET A 195 10.22 -22.88 -45.43
CA MET A 195 11.16 -23.98 -45.26
C MET A 195 11.52 -24.64 -46.59
N ASN A 196 10.55 -24.90 -47.46
CA ASN A 196 10.79 -25.46 -48.79
C ASN A 196 11.63 -24.52 -49.67
N LEU A 197 11.34 -23.22 -49.66
CA LEU A 197 12.14 -22.22 -50.38
C LEU A 197 13.57 -22.14 -49.84
N THR A 198 13.74 -22.16 -48.52
CA THR A 198 15.05 -22.21 -47.87
C THR A 198 15.83 -23.47 -48.24
N ASN A 199 15.18 -24.63 -48.27
CA ASN A 199 15.81 -25.88 -48.69
C ASN A 199 16.25 -25.83 -50.16
N ARG A 200 15.44 -25.22 -51.03
CA ARG A 200 15.81 -24.98 -52.43
C ARG A 200 17.04 -24.07 -52.54
N ILE A 201 17.09 -22.98 -51.77
CA ILE A 201 18.26 -22.09 -51.69
C ILE A 201 19.50 -22.88 -51.24
N LYS A 202 19.39 -23.65 -50.15
CA LYS A 202 20.49 -24.46 -49.62
C LYS A 202 20.99 -25.51 -50.63
N ALA A 203 20.09 -26.20 -51.31
CA ALA A 203 20.45 -27.18 -52.33
C ALA A 203 21.21 -26.54 -53.50
N ARG A 204 20.77 -25.36 -53.96
CA ARG A 204 21.49 -24.63 -55.01
C ARG A 204 22.87 -24.16 -54.54
N LEU A 205 22.97 -23.66 -53.31
CA LEU A 205 24.25 -23.25 -52.73
C LEU A 205 25.24 -24.42 -52.67
N SER A 206 24.80 -25.57 -52.15
CA SER A 206 25.64 -26.77 -52.07
C SER A 206 26.08 -27.28 -53.44
N SER A 207 25.20 -27.23 -54.45
CA SER A 207 25.58 -27.55 -55.84
C SER A 207 26.67 -26.61 -56.37
N LEU A 208 26.54 -25.30 -56.12
CA LEU A 208 27.55 -24.32 -56.55
C LEU A 208 28.89 -24.49 -55.83
N GLU A 209 28.87 -24.82 -54.54
CA GLU A 209 30.08 -25.11 -53.77
C GLU A 209 30.82 -26.33 -54.32
N ASN A 210 30.09 -27.40 -54.66
CA ASN A 210 30.67 -28.60 -55.27
C ASN A 210 31.24 -28.29 -56.66
N ASP A 211 30.48 -27.59 -57.51
CA ASP A 211 30.95 -27.18 -58.85
C ASP A 211 32.24 -26.35 -58.76
N LEU A 212 32.32 -25.43 -57.79
CA LEU A 212 33.52 -24.60 -57.57
C LEU A 212 34.71 -25.46 -57.14
N LEU A 213 34.49 -26.42 -56.23
CA LEU A 213 35.54 -27.33 -55.76
C LEU A 213 36.08 -28.20 -56.90
N ASP A 214 35.19 -28.75 -57.72
CA ASP A 214 35.55 -29.57 -58.89
C ASP A 214 36.32 -28.76 -59.93
N LYS A 215 35.90 -27.51 -60.19
CA LYS A 215 36.63 -26.61 -61.10
C LYS A 215 38.00 -26.23 -60.56
N LYS A 216 38.12 -26.00 -59.25
CA LYS A 216 39.41 -25.73 -58.62
C LYS A 216 40.36 -26.91 -58.79
N LYS A 217 39.90 -28.12 -58.52
CA LYS A 217 40.69 -29.35 -58.71
C LYS A 217 41.09 -29.54 -60.17
N SER A 218 40.14 -29.38 -61.10
CA SER A 218 40.43 -29.44 -62.54
C SER A 218 41.48 -28.42 -62.98
N ASN A 219 41.46 -27.21 -62.42
CA ASN A 219 42.46 -26.18 -62.73
C ASN A 219 43.83 -26.53 -62.14
N GLU A 220 43.88 -27.08 -60.91
CA GLU A 220 45.13 -27.57 -60.28
C GLU A 220 45.77 -28.69 -61.12
N ASP A 221 44.96 -29.65 -61.58
CA ASP A 221 45.43 -30.75 -62.44
C ASP A 221 45.95 -30.23 -63.79
N GLN A 222 45.25 -29.28 -64.43
CA GLN A 222 45.71 -28.65 -65.66
C GLN A 222 47.02 -27.87 -65.47
N LEU A 223 47.14 -27.16 -64.35
CA LEU A 223 48.35 -26.41 -64.01
C LEU A 223 49.55 -27.35 -63.84
N ASP A 224 49.38 -28.48 -63.16
CA ASP A 224 50.43 -29.50 -63.01
C ASP A 224 50.86 -30.09 -64.36
N VAL A 225 49.92 -30.40 -65.25
CA VAL A 225 50.23 -30.87 -66.62
C VAL A 225 51.02 -29.83 -67.40
N LEU A 226 50.58 -28.57 -67.40
CA LEU A 226 51.29 -27.48 -68.08
C LEU A 226 52.68 -27.25 -67.49
N TRP A 227 52.81 -27.32 -66.17
CA TRP A 227 54.08 -27.18 -65.47
C TRP A 227 55.05 -28.30 -65.85
N LYS A 228 54.61 -29.56 -65.86
CA LYS A 228 55.41 -30.70 -66.33
C LYS A 228 55.85 -30.54 -67.78
N HIS A 229 54.95 -30.06 -68.65
CA HIS A 229 55.28 -29.82 -70.05
C HIS A 229 56.31 -28.69 -70.21
N TYR A 230 56.15 -27.59 -69.47
CA TYR A 230 57.11 -26.50 -69.41
C TYR A 230 58.49 -26.99 -68.96
N LEU A 231 58.57 -27.75 -67.87
CA LEU A 231 59.83 -28.32 -67.37
C LEU A 231 60.52 -29.20 -68.43
N LYS A 232 59.77 -30.03 -69.14
CA LYS A 232 60.29 -30.88 -70.21
C LYS A 232 60.85 -30.06 -71.38
N ILE A 233 60.11 -29.05 -71.84
CA ILE A 233 60.55 -28.16 -72.92
C ILE A 233 61.79 -27.37 -72.48
N ASN A 234 61.79 -26.84 -71.27
CA ASN A 234 62.90 -26.07 -70.72
C ASN A 234 64.18 -26.94 -70.64
N ALA A 235 64.07 -28.18 -70.16
CA ALA A 235 65.18 -29.12 -70.14
C ALA A 235 65.74 -29.39 -71.55
N ARG A 236 64.86 -29.60 -72.54
CA ARG A 236 65.26 -29.78 -73.95
C ARG A 236 65.90 -28.52 -74.53
N TYR A 237 65.38 -27.35 -74.19
CA TYR A 237 65.96 -26.07 -74.61
C TYR A 237 67.38 -25.92 -74.06
N SER A 238 67.59 -26.18 -72.76
CA SER A 238 68.93 -26.17 -72.16
C SER A 238 69.88 -27.18 -72.79
N GLU A 239 69.40 -28.38 -73.16
CA GLU A 239 70.20 -29.37 -73.89
C GLU A 239 70.63 -28.86 -75.27
N VAL A 240 69.68 -28.32 -76.05
CA VAL A 240 69.96 -27.78 -77.39
C VAL A 240 70.88 -26.56 -77.32
N ASP A 241 70.67 -25.66 -76.36
CA ASP A 241 71.55 -24.52 -76.13
C ASP A 241 72.98 -24.98 -75.78
N GLY A 242 73.12 -25.98 -74.91
CA GLY A 242 74.41 -26.62 -74.61
C GLY A 242 75.06 -27.24 -75.85
N GLN A 243 74.29 -27.91 -76.71
CA GLN A 243 74.78 -28.43 -78.00
C GLN A 243 75.24 -27.31 -78.95
N ILE A 244 74.51 -26.19 -79.01
CA ILE A 244 74.88 -25.02 -79.81
C ILE A 244 76.21 -24.44 -79.31
N GLN A 245 76.34 -24.21 -78.00
CA GLN A 245 77.57 -23.67 -77.42
C GLN A 245 78.76 -24.59 -77.68
N SER A 246 78.60 -25.90 -77.47
CA SER A 246 79.65 -26.88 -77.80
C SER A 246 80.07 -26.85 -79.27
N LYS A 247 79.11 -26.69 -80.21
CA LYS A 247 79.42 -26.53 -81.64
C LYS A 247 80.14 -25.22 -81.94
N ILE A 248 79.75 -24.10 -81.31
CA ILE A 248 80.42 -22.80 -81.46
C ILE A 248 81.87 -22.89 -81.00
N GLU A 249 82.11 -23.50 -79.84
CA GLU A 249 83.46 -23.72 -79.30
C GLU A 249 84.30 -24.61 -80.22
N SER A 250 83.74 -25.73 -80.68
CA SER A 250 84.40 -26.64 -81.62
C SER A 250 84.77 -25.93 -82.94
N MET A 251 83.85 -25.16 -83.52
CA MET A 251 84.09 -24.38 -84.73
C MET A 251 85.18 -23.33 -84.53
N SER A 252 85.16 -22.64 -83.38
CA SER A 252 86.21 -21.68 -83.00
C SER A 252 87.58 -22.35 -82.89
N GLY A 253 87.62 -23.57 -82.33
CA GLY A 253 88.83 -24.40 -82.27
C GLY A 253 89.34 -24.83 -83.65
N ILE A 254 88.44 -25.22 -84.57
CA ILE A 254 88.80 -25.54 -85.97
C ILE A 254 89.34 -24.31 -86.70
N LEU A 255 88.68 -23.15 -86.56
CA LEU A 255 89.14 -21.87 -87.13
C LEU A 255 90.55 -21.51 -86.66
N ARG A 256 90.84 -21.68 -85.36
CA ARG A 256 92.17 -21.44 -84.80
C ARG A 256 93.22 -22.37 -85.43
N ARG A 257 92.95 -23.68 -85.45
CA ARG A 257 93.84 -24.68 -86.08
C ARG A 257 94.09 -24.40 -87.56
N ARG A 258 93.05 -23.99 -88.31
CA ARG A 258 93.19 -23.60 -89.73
C ARG A 258 94.11 -22.40 -89.88
N LYS A 259 93.93 -21.35 -89.06
CA LYS A 259 94.78 -20.16 -89.07
C LYS A 259 96.24 -20.47 -88.72
N ASP A 260 96.46 -21.37 -87.77
CA ASP A 260 97.81 -21.82 -87.42
C ASP A 260 98.46 -22.60 -88.58
N LYS A 261 97.71 -23.50 -89.24
CA LYS A 261 98.16 -24.20 -90.45
C LYS A 261 98.44 -23.28 -91.63
N GLU A 262 97.63 -22.24 -91.81
CA GLU A 262 97.86 -21.21 -92.84
C GLU A 262 99.16 -20.46 -92.57
N LYS A 263 99.42 -20.04 -91.34
CA LYS A 263 100.71 -19.44 -90.95
C LYS A 263 101.89 -20.40 -91.14
N GLU A 264 101.75 -21.67 -90.76
CA GLU A 264 102.79 -22.69 -90.99
C GLU A 264 103.09 -22.85 -92.49
N ARG A 265 102.05 -22.90 -93.33
CA ARG A 265 102.19 -22.95 -94.79
C ARG A 265 102.90 -21.71 -95.31
N ASP A 266 102.44 -20.53 -94.93
CA ASP A 266 103.03 -19.26 -95.39
C ASP A 266 104.50 -19.16 -94.97
N ALA A 267 104.85 -19.62 -93.75
CA ALA A 267 106.24 -19.71 -93.29
C ALA A 267 107.07 -20.70 -94.14
N ALA A 268 106.51 -21.88 -94.44
CA ALA A 268 107.16 -22.87 -95.31
C ALA A 268 107.33 -22.38 -96.75
N GLU A 269 106.38 -21.60 -97.27
CA GLU A 269 106.45 -21.00 -98.61
C GLU A 269 107.52 -19.89 -98.66
N VAL A 270 107.63 -19.08 -97.60
CA VAL A 270 108.75 -18.14 -97.44
C VAL A 270 110.08 -18.89 -97.38
N GLU A 271 110.18 -20.00 -96.64
CA GLU A 271 111.38 -20.83 -96.59
C GLU A 271 111.73 -21.41 -97.98
N LEU A 272 110.75 -21.96 -98.69
CA LEU A 272 110.90 -22.47 -100.07
C LEU A 272 111.41 -21.38 -101.01
N SER A 273 110.93 -20.14 -100.87
CA SER A 273 111.37 -19.02 -101.72
C SER A 273 112.85 -18.65 -101.53
N LYS A 274 113.46 -18.99 -100.37
CA LYS A 274 114.91 -18.83 -100.15
C LYS A 274 115.74 -19.81 -100.99
N PHE A 275 115.16 -20.94 -101.40
CA PHE A 275 115.80 -21.87 -102.30
C PHE A 275 115.55 -21.44 -103.74
N ASN A 276 116.62 -21.14 -104.47
CA ASN A 276 116.53 -20.87 -105.90
C ASN A 276 116.32 -22.21 -106.62
N LEU A 277 115.05 -22.62 -106.72
CA LEU A 277 114.64 -23.91 -107.30
C LEU A 277 115.19 -24.09 -108.72
N SER A 278 115.21 -23.03 -109.52
CA SER A 278 115.83 -23.05 -110.86
C SER A 278 117.31 -23.43 -110.82
N ARG A 279 118.05 -22.99 -109.79
CA ARG A 279 119.46 -23.34 -109.58
C ARG A 279 119.65 -24.78 -109.07
N ILE A 280 118.68 -25.29 -108.31
CA ILE A 280 118.67 -26.69 -107.84
C ILE A 280 118.35 -27.61 -109.03
N ASP A 281 117.31 -27.30 -109.81
CA ASP A 281 116.94 -28.01 -111.03
C ASP A 281 118.06 -28.01 -112.09
N GLU A 282 118.82 -26.91 -112.21
CA GLU A 282 120.01 -26.87 -113.08
C GLU A 282 121.15 -27.76 -112.57
N ARG A 283 121.39 -27.79 -111.25
CA ARG A 283 122.37 -28.73 -110.65
C ARG A 283 121.93 -30.17 -110.80
N GLU A 284 120.64 -30.46 -110.65
CA GLU A 284 120.08 -31.79 -110.83
C GLU A 284 120.16 -32.22 -112.30
N ARG A 285 119.81 -31.34 -113.25
CA ARG A 285 120.03 -31.57 -114.69
C ARG A 285 121.50 -31.77 -115.03
N HIS A 286 122.43 -31.02 -114.42
CA HIS A 286 123.87 -31.28 -114.60
C HIS A 286 124.30 -32.63 -114.00
N MET A 287 123.77 -33.05 -112.85
CA MET A 287 124.05 -34.39 -112.30
C MET A 287 123.48 -35.51 -113.17
N VAL A 288 122.27 -35.34 -113.72
CA VAL A 288 121.67 -36.29 -114.66
C VAL A 288 122.46 -36.32 -115.97
N PHE A 289 122.97 -35.18 -116.47
CA PHE A 289 123.80 -35.14 -117.68
C PHE A 289 125.17 -35.81 -117.46
N VAL A 290 125.79 -35.64 -116.29
CA VAL A 290 127.06 -36.30 -115.94
C VAL A 290 126.90 -37.82 -115.73
N LEU A 291 125.73 -38.28 -115.27
CA LEU A 291 125.43 -39.71 -115.10
C LEU A 291 124.92 -40.40 -116.39
N SER A 292 124.72 -39.66 -117.48
CA SER A 292 124.15 -40.18 -118.74
C SER A 292 125.14 -40.18 -119.92
N VAL A 293 126.45 -40.02 -119.69
CA VAL A 293 127.50 -40.23 -120.71
C VAL A 293 128.10 -41.64 -120.54
N PRO A 294 127.85 -42.60 -121.44
CA PRO A 294 128.56 -43.87 -121.48
C PRO A 294 129.83 -43.74 -122.31
N TYR A 295 130.87 -44.44 -121.87
CA TYR A 295 132.12 -44.71 -122.60
C TYR A 295 131.89 -45.07 -124.08
N GLN A 296 132.31 -44.17 -124.98
CA GLN A 296 133.27 -44.44 -126.06
C GLN A 296 133.91 -43.13 -126.53
#